data_AF-A0A7S2DEY1-F1
#
_entry.id   AF-A0A7S2DEY1-F1
#
_cell.length_a   1.000
_cell.length_b   1.000
_cell.length_c   1.000
_cell.angle_alpha   90.00
_cell.angle_beta   90.00
_cell.angle_gamma   90.00
#
_symmetry.space_group_name_H-M   'P 1'
#
loop_
_entity.id
_entity.type
_entity.pdbx_description
1 polymer ?
#
loop_
_entity_poly.entity_id
_entity_poly.type
_entity_poly.pdbx_seq_one_letter_code
_entity_poly.pdbx_strand_id
1 'polypeptide(L)'
;EEVHNWTDTSPKEYSKTSGQTLSMDILNLHHLNAWVIMPGCYEKESAWVEQASGKPQKPKWFVSHWWGDLVQDFIWCIREHCKVRRLPDDTCFWVCAYANRQHRLREELFRNPKECSFFKALVEADGLLLVLDPKAMPFTRAWCAFEMAMAFTESEAKIAAVDMSVCKDGVVSILTDGVPQDDKYFKTLFRDGAFGKVGDEIP
;
A
#
# COMPACT_ATOMS: atom_id res chain seq x y z
N GLU A 1 10.73 9.04 -25.17
CA GLU A 1 12.10 8.80 -24.69
C GLU A 1 12.35 7.30 -24.63
N GLU A 2 13.53 6.86 -25.05
CA GLU A 2 13.91 5.45 -25.09
C GLU A 2 14.14 4.91 -23.67
N VAL A 3 13.28 3.99 -23.23
CA VAL A 3 13.23 3.37 -21.89
C VAL A 3 14.49 2.56 -21.56
N HIS A 4 15.40 2.38 -22.54
CA HIS A 4 16.60 1.54 -22.46
C HIS A 4 17.71 2.10 -21.55
N ASN A 5 17.57 3.33 -21.05
CA ASN A 5 18.59 4.03 -20.25
C ASN A 5 18.18 4.26 -18.78
N TRP A 6 17.07 3.69 -18.31
CA TRP A 6 16.71 3.88 -16.90
C TRP A 6 17.62 3.05 -16.01
N THR A 7 18.32 3.74 -15.12
CA THR A 7 19.23 3.13 -14.14
C THR A 7 18.84 3.54 -12.73
N ASP A 8 19.21 2.75 -11.74
CA ASP A 8 19.14 3.21 -10.35
C ASP A 8 20.14 4.35 -10.12
N THR A 9 19.62 5.56 -9.97
CA THR A 9 20.41 6.79 -9.76
C THR A 9 20.75 7.04 -8.30
N SER A 10 20.29 6.18 -7.39
CA SER A 10 20.54 6.33 -5.96
C SER A 10 22.03 6.12 -5.65
N PRO A 11 22.60 6.84 -4.67
CA PRO A 11 23.98 6.59 -4.24
C PRO A 11 24.17 5.17 -3.67
N LYS A 12 25.37 4.61 -3.80
CA LYS A 12 25.71 3.23 -3.37
C LYS A 12 25.52 3.01 -1.87
N GLU A 13 25.59 4.07 -1.08
CA GLU A 13 25.37 4.06 0.36
C GLU A 13 23.92 3.74 0.71
N TYR A 14 22.98 4.05 -0.20
CA TYR A 14 21.54 3.92 0.01
C TYR A 14 20.91 2.84 -0.88
N SER A 15 21.56 2.44 -1.97
CA SER A 15 21.07 1.38 -2.86
C SER A 15 22.14 0.36 -3.25
N LYS A 16 21.78 -0.91 -3.10
CA LYS A 16 22.60 -2.05 -3.54
C LYS A 16 22.63 -2.21 -5.05
N THR A 17 21.64 -1.64 -5.75
CA THR A 17 21.50 -1.71 -7.20
C THR A 17 21.97 -0.44 -7.91
N SER A 18 22.61 0.48 -7.16
CA SER A 18 23.12 1.76 -7.69
C SER A 18 23.92 1.58 -8.99
N GLY A 19 23.51 2.31 -10.02
CA GLY A 19 24.09 2.28 -11.36
C GLY A 19 23.65 1.10 -12.24
N GLN A 20 22.87 0.14 -11.73
CA GLN A 20 22.34 -0.96 -12.55
C GLN A 20 21.17 -0.47 -13.41
N THR A 21 21.06 -1.03 -14.62
CA THR A 21 19.89 -0.86 -15.49
C THR A 21 18.66 -1.46 -14.83
N LEU A 22 17.56 -0.71 -14.81
CA LEU A 22 16.32 -1.14 -14.19
C LEU A 22 15.69 -2.31 -14.97
N SER A 23 15.36 -3.36 -14.24
CA SER A 23 14.49 -4.47 -14.66
C SER A 23 13.38 -4.66 -13.63
N MET A 24 12.38 -5.49 -13.94
CA MET A 24 11.33 -5.80 -12.96
C MET A 24 11.86 -6.49 -11.69
N ASP A 25 13.06 -7.09 -11.75
CA ASP A 25 13.70 -7.76 -10.61
C ASP A 25 14.31 -6.76 -9.60
N ILE A 26 14.46 -5.49 -9.97
CA ILE A 26 15.02 -4.44 -9.09
C ILE A 26 14.15 -3.18 -9.02
N LEU A 27 13.13 -3.05 -9.86
CA LEU A 27 12.28 -1.87 -9.93
C LEU A 27 11.44 -1.74 -8.65
N ASN A 28 11.63 -0.63 -7.95
CA ASN A 28 10.88 -0.28 -6.73
C ASN A 28 10.24 1.12 -6.89
N LEU A 29 9.52 1.61 -5.88
CA LEU A 29 8.83 2.89 -5.96
C LEU A 29 9.76 4.12 -5.87
N HIS A 30 10.98 3.99 -5.32
CA HIS A 30 11.98 5.05 -5.48
C HIS A 30 12.36 5.24 -6.95
N HIS A 31 12.55 4.14 -7.67
CA HIS A 31 12.87 4.16 -9.09
C HIS A 31 11.71 4.69 -9.94
N LEU A 32 10.48 4.19 -9.72
CA LEU A 32 9.30 4.72 -10.41
C LEU A 32 9.09 6.20 -10.12
N ASN A 33 9.33 6.64 -8.89
CA ASN A 33 9.22 8.05 -8.55
C ASN A 33 10.21 8.90 -9.36
N ALA A 34 11.47 8.47 -9.42
CA ALA A 34 12.52 9.20 -10.12
C ALA A 34 12.30 9.26 -11.65
N TRP A 35 11.90 8.15 -12.26
CA TRP A 35 11.86 8.02 -13.72
C TRP A 35 10.49 8.25 -14.35
N VAL A 36 9.40 8.10 -13.59
CA VAL A 36 8.03 8.17 -14.12
C VAL A 36 7.22 9.27 -13.46
N ILE A 37 7.07 9.20 -12.14
CA ILE A 37 6.14 10.07 -11.41
C ILE A 37 6.64 11.51 -11.43
N MET A 38 7.89 11.75 -11.03
CA MET A 38 8.45 13.10 -11.01
C MET A 38 8.49 13.73 -12.40
N PRO A 39 9.03 13.09 -13.46
CA PRO A 39 9.01 13.69 -14.79
C PRO A 39 7.59 13.93 -15.32
N GLY A 40 6.69 12.96 -15.16
CA GLY A 40 5.30 13.09 -15.65
C GLY A 40 4.47 14.12 -14.89
N CYS A 41 4.80 14.38 -13.62
CA CYS A 41 4.08 15.34 -12.78
C CYS A 41 4.69 16.74 -12.77
N TYR A 42 5.84 16.95 -13.40
CA TYR A 42 6.59 18.19 -13.29
C TYR A 42 5.83 19.41 -13.82
N GLU A 43 5.33 19.34 -15.05
CA GLU A 43 4.70 20.51 -15.72
C GLU A 43 3.44 21.00 -15.01
N LYS A 44 2.67 20.09 -14.41
CA LYS A 44 1.39 20.40 -13.74
C LYS A 44 1.52 20.52 -12.23
N GLU A 45 2.69 20.21 -11.67
CA GLU A 45 2.96 20.12 -10.24
C GLU A 45 1.92 19.30 -9.46
N SER A 46 1.38 18.26 -10.10
CA SER A 46 0.26 17.47 -9.59
C SER A 46 0.72 16.18 -8.92
N ALA A 47 -0.19 15.47 -8.26
CA ALA A 47 0.00 14.07 -7.93
C ALA A 47 -0.18 13.22 -9.20
N TRP A 48 0.39 12.01 -9.20
CA TRP A 48 0.25 11.08 -10.33
C TRP A 48 -1.22 10.71 -10.57
N VAL A 49 -1.96 10.47 -9.49
CA VAL A 49 -3.37 10.06 -9.55
C VAL A 49 -4.26 11.08 -10.25
N GLU A 50 -3.96 12.38 -10.12
CA GLU A 50 -4.72 13.45 -10.78
C GLU A 50 -4.62 13.35 -12.31
N GLN A 51 -3.46 12.95 -12.82
CA GLN A 51 -3.25 12.74 -14.25
C GLN A 51 -3.78 11.40 -14.73
N ALA A 52 -3.58 10.34 -13.94
CA ALA A 52 -3.94 8.98 -14.34
C ALA A 52 -5.45 8.73 -14.34
N SER A 53 -6.21 9.40 -13.46
CA SER A 53 -7.64 9.13 -13.28
C SER A 53 -8.57 10.12 -13.99
N GLY A 54 -8.12 11.35 -14.22
CA GLY A 54 -8.92 12.42 -14.81
C GLY A 54 -10.14 12.87 -13.97
N LYS A 55 -10.34 12.31 -12.76
CA LYS A 55 -11.45 12.65 -11.86
C LYS A 55 -11.09 12.42 -10.39
N PRO A 56 -11.72 13.12 -9.43
CA PRO A 56 -11.55 12.82 -8.02
C PRO A 56 -11.95 11.38 -7.69
N GLN A 57 -11.18 10.72 -6.82
CA GLN A 57 -11.41 9.35 -6.38
C GLN A 57 -11.33 9.28 -4.85
N LYS A 58 -12.35 8.70 -4.21
CA LYS A 58 -12.30 8.37 -2.79
C LYS A 58 -11.61 7.03 -2.61
N PRO A 59 -10.56 6.89 -1.78
CA PRO A 59 -9.94 5.61 -1.56
C PRO A 59 -10.86 4.69 -0.78
N LYS A 60 -11.06 3.47 -1.27
CA LYS A 60 -11.71 2.41 -0.51
C LYS A 60 -10.75 1.77 0.48
N TRP A 61 -9.49 1.62 0.04
CA TRP A 61 -8.41 1.05 0.85
C TRP A 61 -7.23 1.99 0.93
N PHE A 62 -6.70 2.18 2.13
CA PHE A 62 -5.43 2.82 2.37
C PHE A 62 -4.31 1.78 2.31
N VAL A 63 -3.26 2.01 1.52
CA VAL A 63 -2.14 1.06 1.40
C VAL A 63 -0.92 1.58 2.17
N SER A 64 -0.59 0.92 3.28
CA SER A 64 0.66 1.15 3.99
C SER A 64 1.73 0.20 3.44
N HIS A 65 2.87 0.75 3.01
CA HIS A 65 3.95 -0.04 2.40
C HIS A 65 5.29 0.69 2.45
N TRP A 66 6.37 -0.05 2.21
CA TRP A 66 7.72 0.49 2.04
C TRP A 66 8.04 0.69 0.54
N TRP A 67 8.77 1.75 0.19
CA TRP A 67 9.02 2.13 -1.20
C TRP A 67 10.08 1.29 -1.93
N GLY A 68 11.02 0.71 -1.20
CA GLY A 68 12.07 -0.13 -1.78
C GLY A 68 11.65 -1.59 -1.97
N ASP A 69 10.37 -1.92 -1.78
CA ASP A 69 9.82 -3.22 -2.17
C ASP A 69 9.65 -3.28 -3.69
N LEU A 70 9.69 -4.48 -4.27
CA LEU A 70 9.56 -4.63 -5.71
C LEU A 70 8.14 -4.22 -6.15
N VAL A 71 8.06 -3.39 -7.18
CA VAL A 71 6.78 -2.93 -7.74
C VAL A 71 5.94 -4.12 -8.20
N GLN A 72 6.58 -5.14 -8.76
CA GLN A 72 5.89 -6.36 -9.20
C GLN A 72 5.20 -7.08 -8.04
N ASP A 73 5.94 -7.29 -6.95
CA ASP A 73 5.46 -7.94 -5.73
C ASP A 73 4.32 -7.13 -5.09
N PHE A 74 4.50 -5.81 -5.00
CA PHE A 74 3.46 -4.89 -4.55
C PHE A 74 2.16 -5.00 -5.36
N ILE A 75 2.26 -5.02 -6.69
CA ILE A 75 1.09 -5.17 -7.58
C ILE A 75 0.43 -6.54 -7.41
N TRP A 76 1.22 -7.61 -7.25
CA TRP A 76 0.69 -8.95 -7.00
C TRP A 76 -0.07 -9.02 -5.68
N CYS A 77 0.45 -8.41 -4.62
CA CYS A 77 -0.25 -8.26 -3.34
C CYS A 77 -1.61 -7.55 -3.48
N ILE A 78 -1.66 -6.41 -4.18
CA ILE A 78 -2.94 -5.69 -4.42
C ILE A 78 -3.91 -6.56 -5.21
N ARG A 79 -3.45 -7.22 -6.28
CA ARG A 79 -4.31 -8.09 -7.10
C ARG A 79 -4.90 -9.23 -6.30
N GLU A 80 -4.10 -9.87 -5.44
CA GLU A 80 -4.59 -10.96 -4.61
C GLU A 80 -5.56 -10.46 -3.54
N HIS A 81 -5.29 -9.29 -2.95
CA HIS A 81 -6.22 -8.64 -2.03
C HIS A 81 -7.57 -8.36 -2.69
N CYS A 82 -7.58 -7.81 -3.91
CA CYS A 82 -8.81 -7.62 -4.68
C CYS A 82 -9.58 -8.93 -4.89
N LYS A 83 -8.91 -10.03 -5.22
CA LYS A 83 -9.56 -11.34 -5.39
C LYS A 83 -10.18 -11.85 -4.08
N VAL A 84 -9.39 -11.85 -3.00
CA VAL A 84 -9.78 -12.41 -1.69
C VAL A 84 -10.93 -11.62 -1.07
N ARG A 85 -10.94 -10.29 -1.26
CA ARG A 85 -12.01 -9.39 -0.82
C ARG A 85 -13.13 -9.21 -1.84
N ARG A 86 -13.02 -9.80 -3.03
CA ARG A 86 -13.97 -9.65 -4.17
C ARG A 86 -14.27 -8.18 -4.49
N LEU A 87 -13.21 -7.38 -4.52
CA LEU A 87 -13.31 -5.95 -4.79
C LEU A 87 -13.62 -5.72 -6.28
N PRO A 88 -14.52 -4.79 -6.61
CA PRO A 88 -14.75 -4.35 -7.99
C PRO A 88 -13.47 -3.84 -8.65
N ASP A 89 -13.37 -3.98 -9.98
CA ASP A 89 -12.20 -3.54 -10.76
C ASP A 89 -11.94 -2.02 -10.68
N ASP A 90 -12.96 -1.22 -10.37
CA ASP A 90 -12.88 0.23 -10.18
C ASP A 90 -12.57 0.64 -8.72
N THR A 91 -12.22 -0.33 -7.87
CA THR A 91 -11.85 -0.06 -6.47
C THR A 91 -10.60 0.82 -6.40
N CYS A 92 -10.73 1.95 -5.72
CA CYS A 92 -9.67 2.92 -5.57
C CYS A 92 -8.79 2.61 -4.35
N PHE A 93 -7.47 2.57 -4.55
CA PHE A 93 -6.48 2.42 -3.49
C PHE A 93 -5.69 3.71 -3.31
N TRP A 94 -5.52 4.16 -2.07
CA TRP A 94 -4.58 5.23 -1.76
C TRP A 94 -3.18 4.66 -1.60
N VAL A 95 -2.25 5.11 -2.43
CA VAL A 95 -0.83 4.73 -2.38
C VAL A 95 0.00 6.00 -2.36
N CYS A 96 0.84 6.17 -1.34
CA CYS A 96 1.53 7.43 -1.05
C CYS A 96 2.39 7.94 -2.21
N ALA A 97 3.02 7.07 -2.99
CA ALA A 97 3.81 7.45 -4.16
C ALA A 97 2.95 8.12 -5.25
N TYR A 98 1.72 7.62 -5.47
CA TYR A 98 0.85 8.10 -6.54
C TYR A 98 -0.06 9.25 -6.13
N ALA A 99 -0.42 9.31 -4.84
CA ALA A 99 -1.42 10.25 -4.33
C ALA A 99 -0.84 11.56 -3.79
N ASN A 100 0.42 11.58 -3.34
CA ASN A 100 1.08 12.81 -2.90
C ASN A 100 1.70 13.57 -4.07
N ARG A 101 1.79 14.90 -3.95
CA ARG A 101 2.50 15.74 -4.90
C ARG A 101 4.00 15.64 -4.63
N GLN A 102 4.67 14.71 -5.31
CA GLN A 102 6.06 14.36 -5.01
C GLN A 102 7.05 15.54 -5.13
N HIS A 103 6.78 16.48 -6.04
CA HIS A 103 7.57 17.73 -6.18
C HIS A 103 7.48 18.65 -4.96
N ARG A 104 6.35 18.62 -4.25
CA ARG A 104 6.02 19.49 -3.11
C ARG A 104 5.85 18.69 -1.81
N LEU A 105 6.40 17.47 -1.74
CA LEU A 105 6.15 16.57 -0.61
C LEU A 105 6.50 17.23 0.74
N ARG A 106 7.54 18.04 0.80
CA ARG A 106 7.91 18.80 2.02
C ARG A 106 6.85 19.79 2.48
N GLU A 107 6.08 20.38 1.56
CA GLU A 107 4.97 21.28 1.86
C GLU A 107 3.73 20.51 2.35
N GLU A 108 3.64 19.22 2.00
CA GLU A 108 2.53 18.34 2.41
C GLU A 108 2.80 17.58 3.71
N LEU A 109 4.06 17.54 4.16
CA LEU A 109 4.48 16.96 5.41
C LEU A 109 4.52 18.03 6.52
N PHE A 110 3.36 18.25 7.14
CA PHE A 110 3.21 19.19 8.24
C PHE A 110 3.88 18.69 9.53
N ARG A 111 4.12 19.61 10.48
CA ARG A 111 4.63 19.26 11.82
C ARG A 111 3.69 18.31 12.56
N ASN A 112 2.39 18.47 12.34
CA ASN A 112 1.38 17.55 12.83
C ASN A 112 1.03 16.56 11.71
N PRO A 113 1.39 15.27 11.83
CA PRO A 113 1.07 14.25 10.84
C PRO A 113 -0.43 14.14 10.50
N LYS A 114 -1.32 14.53 11.43
CA LYS A 114 -2.78 14.49 11.20
C LYS A 114 -3.28 15.56 10.21
N GLU A 115 -2.46 16.55 9.88
CA GLU A 115 -2.82 17.59 8.90
C GLU A 115 -2.46 17.17 7.46
N CYS A 116 -1.63 16.14 7.31
CA CYS A 116 -1.13 15.65 6.04
C CYS A 116 -2.20 14.93 5.22
N SER A 117 -1.99 14.88 3.90
CA SER A 117 -2.84 14.18 2.93
C SER A 117 -3.05 12.70 3.28
N PHE A 118 -2.00 12.01 3.74
CA PHE A 118 -2.07 10.59 4.08
C PHE A 118 -3.00 10.30 5.26
N PHE A 119 -3.01 11.14 6.30
CA PHE A 119 -3.93 10.95 7.43
C PHE A 119 -5.38 11.19 7.00
N LYS A 120 -5.64 12.22 6.19
CA LYS A 120 -6.97 12.47 5.62
C LYS A 120 -7.46 11.30 4.78
N ALA A 121 -6.57 10.69 3.99
CA ALA A 121 -6.89 9.52 3.20
C ALA A 121 -7.17 8.29 4.08
N LEU A 122 -6.39 8.09 5.15
CA LEU A 122 -6.60 7.01 6.11
C LEU A 122 -7.96 7.13 6.81
N VAL A 123 -8.33 8.33 7.25
CA VAL A 123 -9.63 8.59 7.90
C VAL A 123 -10.81 8.31 6.96
N GLU A 124 -10.64 8.55 5.66
CA GLU A 124 -11.70 8.34 4.68
C GLU A 124 -11.78 6.92 4.11
N ALA A 125 -10.75 6.10 4.26
CA ALA A 125 -10.74 4.73 3.76
C ALA A 125 -11.63 3.80 4.60
N ASP A 126 -12.19 2.77 3.95
CA ASP A 126 -13.00 1.75 4.61
C ASP A 126 -12.13 0.64 5.23
N GLY A 127 -10.89 0.50 4.76
CA GLY A 127 -9.94 -0.51 5.21
C GLY A 127 -8.49 -0.12 4.98
N LEU A 128 -7.58 -0.80 5.68
CA LEU A 128 -6.13 -0.64 5.51
C LEU A 128 -5.53 -1.96 5.01
N LEU A 129 -4.70 -1.87 3.96
CA LEU A 129 -3.87 -2.98 3.49
C LEU A 129 -2.40 -2.66 3.80
N LEU A 130 -1.78 -3.45 4.65
CA LEU A 130 -0.35 -3.42 4.90
C LEU A 130 0.35 -4.38 3.93
N VAL A 131 1.16 -3.84 3.01
CA VAL A 131 1.97 -4.63 2.09
C VAL A 131 3.39 -4.72 2.64
N LEU A 132 3.82 -5.94 2.94
CA LEU A 132 5.14 -6.28 3.45
C LEU A 132 6.05 -6.77 2.33
N ASP A 133 7.33 -6.42 2.43
CA ASP A 133 8.40 -7.14 1.74
C ASP A 133 8.80 -8.39 2.55
N PRO A 134 9.60 -9.32 2.00
CA PRO A 134 10.03 -10.52 2.72
C PRO A 134 10.80 -10.29 4.03
N LYS A 135 11.27 -9.06 4.30
CA LYS A 135 11.93 -8.67 5.56
C LYS A 135 11.04 -7.87 6.50
N ALA A 136 9.77 -7.64 6.13
CA ALA A 136 8.81 -6.85 6.89
C ALA A 136 9.33 -5.44 7.28
N MET A 137 10.05 -4.81 6.36
CA MET A 137 10.56 -3.44 6.45
C MET A 137 9.52 -2.39 6.86
N PRO A 138 8.22 -2.49 6.48
CA PRO A 138 7.22 -1.55 7.00
C PRO A 138 7.21 -1.45 8.54
N PHE A 139 7.46 -2.54 9.28
CA PHE A 139 7.51 -2.48 10.75
C PHE A 139 8.71 -1.71 11.32
N THR A 140 9.73 -1.43 10.51
CA THR A 140 10.88 -0.62 10.92
C THR A 140 10.74 0.85 10.53
N ARG A 141 9.57 1.28 10.04
CA ARG A 141 9.35 2.60 9.46
C ARG A 141 8.37 3.41 10.28
N ALA A 142 8.81 4.57 10.73
CA ALA A 142 8.00 5.47 11.53
C ALA A 142 6.65 5.81 10.88
N TRP A 143 6.62 6.05 9.56
CA TRP A 143 5.38 6.34 8.84
C TRP A 143 4.41 5.16 8.82
N CYS A 144 4.87 3.96 8.47
CA CYS A 144 4.02 2.77 8.49
C CYS A 144 3.53 2.44 9.90
N ALA A 145 4.39 2.60 10.92
CA ALA A 145 3.99 2.42 12.31
C ALA A 145 2.92 3.45 12.74
N PHE A 146 3.07 4.72 12.32
CA PHE A 146 2.08 5.76 12.56
C PHE A 146 0.74 5.43 11.87
N GLU A 147 0.76 5.07 10.59
CA GLU A 147 -0.45 4.70 9.82
C GLU A 147 -1.20 3.54 10.50
N MET A 148 -0.49 2.47 10.87
CA MET A 148 -1.07 1.33 11.58
C MET A 148 -1.65 1.76 12.94
N ALA A 149 -0.92 2.57 13.72
CA ALA A 149 -1.42 3.04 15.01
C ALA A 149 -2.70 3.89 14.85
N MET A 150 -2.75 4.78 13.86
CA MET A 150 -3.93 5.61 13.61
C MET A 150 -5.12 4.79 13.14
N ALA A 151 -4.91 3.75 12.32
CA ALA A 151 -5.98 2.86 11.90
C ALA A 151 -6.70 2.17 13.08
N PHE A 152 -6.02 1.92 14.21
CA PHE A 152 -6.60 1.30 15.40
C PHE A 152 -7.04 2.26 16.49
N THR A 153 -6.43 3.44 16.58
CA THR A 153 -6.61 4.35 17.74
C THR A 153 -7.33 5.64 17.42
N GLU A 154 -7.40 6.01 16.14
CA GLU A 154 -8.09 7.23 15.72
C GLU A 154 -9.60 6.99 15.63
N SER A 155 -10.37 7.67 16.47
CA SER A 155 -11.83 7.52 16.51
C SER A 155 -12.53 8.01 15.24
N GLU A 156 -11.90 8.92 14.49
CA GLU A 156 -12.43 9.40 13.22
C GLU A 156 -12.21 8.41 12.07
N ALA A 157 -11.27 7.47 12.20
CA ALA A 157 -10.93 6.54 11.14
C ALA A 157 -12.05 5.52 10.90
N LYS A 158 -12.48 5.38 9.65
CA LYS A 158 -13.55 4.46 9.22
C LYS A 158 -13.03 3.05 8.90
N ILE A 159 -11.84 2.71 9.37
CA ILE A 159 -11.14 1.46 9.06
C ILE A 159 -11.90 0.31 9.72
N ALA A 160 -12.65 -0.44 8.92
CA ALA A 160 -13.41 -1.60 9.35
C ALA A 160 -12.61 -2.91 9.28
N ALA A 161 -11.49 -2.91 8.56
CA ALA A 161 -10.63 -4.08 8.40
C ALA A 161 -9.17 -3.68 8.15
N VAL A 162 -8.25 -4.45 8.74
CA VAL A 162 -6.80 -4.32 8.50
C VAL A 162 -6.25 -5.63 7.96
N ASP A 163 -5.84 -5.61 6.70
CA ASP A 163 -5.26 -6.77 6.01
C ASP A 163 -3.75 -6.64 5.89
N MET A 164 -3.08 -7.78 5.81
CA MET A 164 -1.64 -7.86 5.60
C MET A 164 -1.33 -8.79 4.44
N SER A 165 -0.46 -8.37 3.52
CA SER A 165 -0.04 -9.19 2.39
C SER A 165 1.47 -9.15 2.21
N VAL A 166 2.02 -10.24 1.72
CA VAL A 166 3.44 -10.36 1.36
C VAL A 166 3.55 -11.21 0.11
N CYS A 167 4.41 -10.81 -0.83
CA CYS A 167 4.83 -11.66 -1.93
C CYS A 167 6.26 -12.13 -1.66
N LYS A 168 6.51 -13.42 -1.87
CA LYS A 168 7.84 -14.00 -1.83
C LYS A 168 7.97 -15.05 -2.91
N ASP A 169 9.00 -14.92 -3.74
CA ASP A 169 9.30 -15.85 -4.84
C ASP A 169 8.09 -16.07 -5.78
N GLY A 170 7.30 -15.01 -6.01
CA GLY A 170 6.09 -15.02 -6.83
C GLY A 170 4.86 -15.65 -6.19
N VAL A 171 4.92 -16.01 -4.91
CA VAL A 171 3.78 -16.51 -4.13
C VAL A 171 3.29 -15.43 -3.18
N VAL A 172 2.03 -15.04 -3.33
CA VAL A 172 1.38 -14.08 -2.43
C VAL A 172 0.72 -14.84 -1.28
N SER A 173 1.01 -14.40 -0.05
CA SER A 173 0.29 -14.80 1.15
C SER A 173 -0.42 -13.60 1.73
N ILE A 174 -1.66 -13.80 2.19
CA ILE A 174 -2.50 -12.74 2.74
C ILE A 174 -3.13 -13.21 4.05
N LEU A 175 -3.08 -12.33 5.04
CA LEU A 175 -3.81 -12.43 6.29
C LEU A 175 -4.90 -11.36 6.27
N THR A 176 -6.15 -11.78 6.43
CA THR A 176 -7.28 -10.85 6.44
C THR A 176 -7.86 -10.69 7.82
N ASP A 177 -8.32 -9.47 8.12
CA ASP A 177 -9.22 -9.26 9.26
C ASP A 177 -10.63 -9.77 8.90
N GLY A 178 -11.12 -10.71 9.71
CA GLY A 178 -12.30 -11.53 9.42
C GLY A 178 -12.05 -12.65 8.41
N VAL A 179 -13.10 -13.44 8.16
CA VAL A 179 -13.05 -14.63 7.31
C VAL A 179 -13.27 -14.23 5.84
N PRO A 180 -12.35 -14.57 4.91
CA PRO A 180 -12.61 -14.41 3.48
C PRO A 180 -13.87 -15.17 3.07
N GLN A 181 -14.69 -14.59 2.19
CA GLN A 181 -15.98 -15.18 1.79
C GLN A 181 -15.85 -16.60 1.20
N ASP A 182 -14.66 -17.00 0.75
CA ASP A 182 -14.37 -18.27 0.08
C ASP A 182 -13.49 -19.25 0.85
N ASP A 183 -13.15 -18.98 2.11
CA ASP A 183 -12.33 -19.91 2.87
C ASP A 183 -13.16 -21.17 3.25
N LYS A 184 -13.10 -22.18 2.39
CA LYS A 184 -13.71 -23.49 2.61
C LYS A 184 -13.11 -24.20 3.82
N TYR A 185 -11.83 -23.98 4.11
CA TYR A 185 -11.15 -24.57 5.26
C TYR A 185 -11.65 -23.94 6.55
N PHE A 186 -11.76 -22.61 6.60
CA PHE A 186 -12.32 -21.88 7.75
C PHE A 186 -13.81 -22.20 7.96
N LYS A 187 -14.60 -22.26 6.89
CA LYS A 187 -16.00 -22.71 6.96
C LYS A 187 -16.12 -24.14 7.50
N THR A 188 -15.19 -25.02 7.16
CA THR A 188 -15.16 -26.41 7.66
C THR A 188 -14.72 -26.47 9.13
N LEU A 189 -13.67 -25.73 9.52
CA LEU A 189 -13.18 -25.63 10.90
C LEU A 189 -14.22 -25.03 11.87
N PHE A 190 -15.01 -24.04 11.41
CA PHE A 190 -16.14 -23.51 12.17
C PHE A 190 -17.33 -24.46 12.21
N ARG A 191 -17.63 -25.14 11.09
CA ARG A 191 -18.71 -26.15 11.04
C ARG A 191 -18.42 -27.34 11.96
N ASP A 192 -17.15 -27.71 12.08
CA ASP A 192 -16.70 -28.85 12.89
C ASP A 192 -16.35 -28.45 14.34
N GLY A 193 -16.60 -27.18 14.73
CA GLY A 193 -16.47 -26.71 16.12
C GLY A 193 -15.04 -26.63 16.65
N ALA A 194 -14.03 -26.61 15.78
CA ALA A 194 -12.61 -26.61 16.18
C ALA A 194 -12.18 -25.28 16.85
N PHE A 195 -12.88 -24.20 16.54
CA PHE A 195 -12.81 -22.94 17.27
C PHE A 195 -14.17 -22.77 17.95
N GLY A 196 -14.19 -22.86 19.28
CA GLY A 196 -15.42 -22.80 20.07
C GLY A 196 -16.32 -21.64 19.63
N LYS A 197 -17.64 -21.84 19.72
CA LYS A 197 -18.67 -20.84 19.39
C LYS A 197 -18.17 -19.45 19.81
N VAL A 198 -17.95 -18.55 18.86
CA VAL A 198 -17.76 -17.14 19.16
C VAL A 198 -19.08 -16.72 19.80
N GLY A 199 -19.05 -16.59 21.12
CA GLY A 199 -20.22 -16.32 21.92
C GLY A 199 -20.80 -14.96 21.55
N ASP A 200 -22.10 -14.94 21.33
CA ASP A 200 -22.93 -13.78 21.61
C ASP A 200 -22.80 -13.47 23.11
N GLU A 201 -21.71 -12.82 23.52
CA GLU A 201 -21.54 -12.19 24.83
C GLU A 201 -20.16 -11.50 24.86
N ILE A 202 -20.17 -10.18 24.68
CA ILE A 202 -19.13 -9.28 25.18
C ILE A 202 -19.80 -8.50 26.32
N PRO A 203 -19.20 -8.41 27.52
CA PRO A 203 -19.69 -7.51 28.57
C PRO A 203 -19.53 -6.02 28.18
#